data_AF-A0A871QYL0-F1
#
_entry.id   AF-A0A871QYL0-F1
#
_cell.length_a   1.000
_cell.length_b   1.000
_cell.length_c   1.000
_cell.angle_alpha   90.00
_cell.angle_beta   90.00
_cell.angle_gamma   90.00
#
_symmetry.space_group_name_H-M   'P 1'
#
loop_
_entity.id
_entity.type
_entity.pdbx_description
1 polymer ?
#
loop_
_entity_poly.entity_id
_entity_poly.type
_entity_poly.pdbx_seq_one_letter_code
_entity_poly.pdbx_strand_id
1 'polypeptide(L)'
;MEKEGSIKSHKIVLLNIGQIVFGNMQNATNGSGDEYNALLVEVERLKKENEQLRISARGNSERTNLHESVKEEEIRNKGGTINGTESRAGLLDKKVITLTNELSEYKKENASLKEENMSLKEENEMLMEEIRTQIGKKEGEMAVTEGNQDENTALNSTDHKRARSKDDDESANGKKARILELKDNPVSRYRWTNEKMVELLRSENDDLLNGVLAEYKKVPLSSYERLKSDIEIEKRKVAKTAKMMQRLKDKYNQGIKRFVEIVYKVLGYKIEFVTEWRIRIVPRLAKECSVCLDMSDINDVRMNRRNIQRLDDGQGGKIVENLMKFWIIDKRELSCFFSSLNLELYERKRENNVD
;
A
#
# COMPACT_ATOMS: atom_id res chain seq x y z
N MET A 1 -6.68 60.82 -27.41
CA MET A 1 -6.52 62.28 -27.61
C MET A 1 -6.46 62.71 -29.08
N GLU A 2 -6.24 61.83 -30.07
CA GLU A 2 -6.20 62.23 -31.49
C GLU A 2 -7.57 62.37 -32.19
N LYS A 3 -8.64 61.76 -31.65
CA LYS A 3 -10.00 61.87 -32.24
C LYS A 3 -10.69 63.23 -32.01
N GLU A 4 -10.27 64.00 -30.99
CA GLU A 4 -10.82 65.34 -30.73
C GLU A 4 -10.20 66.45 -31.61
N GLY A 5 -8.99 66.23 -32.15
CA GLY A 5 -8.34 67.15 -33.09
C GLY A 5 -8.93 67.11 -34.50
N SER A 6 -9.31 65.91 -34.97
CA SER A 6 -9.87 65.72 -36.32
C SER A 6 -11.27 66.34 -36.50
N ILE A 7 -12.11 66.27 -35.45
CA ILE A 7 -13.48 66.83 -35.47
C ILE A 7 -13.45 68.37 -35.45
N LYS A 8 -12.47 68.99 -34.79
CA LYS A 8 -12.29 70.46 -34.79
C LYS A 8 -11.81 70.98 -36.14
N SER A 9 -10.87 70.28 -36.81
CA SER A 9 -10.42 70.67 -38.16
C SER A 9 -11.51 70.50 -39.23
N HIS A 10 -12.32 69.44 -39.18
CA HIS A 10 -13.43 69.28 -40.14
C HIS A 10 -14.51 70.37 -40.00
N LYS A 11 -14.77 70.83 -38.77
CA LYS A 11 -15.74 71.91 -38.51
C LYS A 11 -15.25 73.28 -38.99
N ILE A 12 -13.94 73.53 -38.93
CA ILE A 12 -13.32 74.77 -39.45
C ILE A 12 -13.32 74.79 -40.99
N VAL A 13 -13.04 73.66 -41.63
CA VAL A 13 -13.03 73.56 -43.10
C VAL A 13 -14.45 73.73 -43.69
N LEU A 14 -15.48 73.15 -43.06
CA LEU A 14 -16.86 73.32 -43.50
C LEU A 14 -17.40 74.75 -43.28
N LEU A 15 -16.95 75.45 -42.23
CA LEU A 15 -17.33 76.86 -42.01
C LEU A 15 -16.70 77.79 -43.06
N ASN A 16 -15.45 77.55 -43.45
CA ASN A 16 -14.76 78.35 -44.47
C ASN A 16 -15.36 78.13 -45.86
N ILE A 17 -15.76 76.91 -46.22
CA ILE A 17 -16.43 76.65 -47.50
C ILE A 17 -17.82 77.31 -47.51
N GLY A 18 -18.54 77.31 -46.38
CA GLY A 18 -19.81 78.01 -46.24
C GLY A 18 -19.72 79.52 -46.45
N GLN A 19 -18.64 80.17 -45.98
CA GLN A 19 -18.43 81.61 -46.20
C GLN A 19 -17.99 81.95 -47.63
N ILE A 20 -17.20 81.10 -48.28
CA ILE A 20 -16.75 81.33 -49.67
C ILE A 20 -17.91 81.15 -50.66
N VAL A 21 -18.81 80.19 -50.43
CA VAL A 21 -19.96 79.95 -51.32
C VAL A 21 -21.05 81.03 -51.17
N PHE A 22 -21.27 81.55 -49.95
CA PHE A 22 -22.25 82.64 -49.74
C PHE A 22 -21.74 84.01 -50.20
N GLY A 23 -20.43 84.26 -50.12
CA GLY A 23 -19.80 85.49 -50.61
C GLY A 23 -19.74 85.60 -52.15
N ASN A 24 -19.61 84.48 -52.86
CA ASN A 24 -19.51 84.47 -54.32
C ASN A 24 -20.88 84.46 -55.04
N MET A 25 -21.98 84.18 -54.35
CA MET A 25 -23.33 84.30 -54.93
C MET A 25 -23.83 85.76 -55.03
N GLN A 26 -23.22 86.71 -54.32
CA GLN A 26 -23.61 88.13 -54.37
C GLN A 26 -22.85 88.95 -55.43
N ASN A 27 -21.78 88.43 -56.01
CA ASN A 27 -20.94 89.13 -57.01
C ASN A 27 -21.08 88.61 -58.45
N ALA A 28 -22.02 87.71 -58.72
CA ALA A 28 -22.26 87.14 -60.06
C ALA A 28 -23.43 87.82 -60.82
N THR A 29 -23.79 89.04 -60.44
CA THR A 29 -24.59 89.94 -61.28
C THR A 29 -23.63 90.93 -61.93
N ASN A 30 -23.12 90.57 -63.12
CA ASN A 30 -22.43 91.40 -64.14
C ASN A 30 -20.92 91.12 -64.35
N GLY A 31 -20.56 90.34 -65.38
CA GLY A 31 -19.17 90.20 -65.89
C GLY A 31 -19.01 89.15 -67.02
N SER A 32 -18.27 89.46 -68.08
CA SER A 32 -18.34 88.91 -69.45
C SER A 32 -17.31 87.80 -69.82
N GLY A 33 -17.79 86.74 -70.48
CA GLY A 33 -17.17 85.98 -71.59
C GLY A 33 -15.75 85.40 -71.48
N ASP A 34 -14.71 86.24 -71.52
CA ASP A 34 -13.33 85.80 -71.75
C ASP A 34 -12.65 85.22 -70.51
N GLU A 35 -13.08 85.62 -69.32
CA GLU A 35 -12.64 85.01 -68.05
C GLU A 35 -13.10 83.56 -67.92
N TYR A 36 -14.24 83.21 -68.53
CA TYR A 36 -14.78 81.85 -68.50
C TYR A 36 -13.90 80.85 -69.26
N ASN A 37 -13.30 81.27 -70.39
CA ASN A 37 -12.49 80.37 -71.22
C ASN A 37 -11.13 80.07 -70.58
N ALA A 38 -10.50 81.04 -69.92
CA ALA A 38 -9.28 80.82 -69.15
C ALA A 38 -9.54 79.94 -67.91
N LEU A 39 -10.68 80.15 -67.24
CA LEU A 39 -11.14 79.28 -66.16
C LEU A 39 -11.36 77.84 -66.63
N LEU A 40 -11.86 77.63 -67.85
CA LEU A 40 -12.15 76.29 -68.35
C LEU A 40 -10.88 75.45 -68.57
N VAL A 41 -9.83 76.04 -69.13
CA VAL A 41 -8.54 75.36 -69.35
C VAL A 41 -7.86 75.01 -68.03
N GLU A 42 -7.91 75.92 -67.06
CA GLU A 42 -7.33 75.67 -65.74
C GLU A 42 -8.13 74.62 -64.96
N VAL A 43 -9.46 74.60 -65.10
CA VAL A 43 -10.31 73.55 -64.54
C VAL A 43 -9.97 72.18 -65.14
N GLU A 44 -9.72 72.08 -66.44
CA GLU A 44 -9.30 70.81 -67.06
C GLU A 44 -7.92 70.34 -66.60
N ARG A 45 -6.96 71.26 -66.43
CA ARG A 45 -5.63 70.97 -65.89
C ARG A 45 -5.72 70.43 -64.47
N LEU A 46 -6.46 71.12 -63.61
CA LEU A 46 -6.70 70.71 -62.22
C LEU A 46 -7.46 69.40 -62.13
N LYS A 47 -8.34 69.10 -63.10
CA LYS A 47 -9.07 67.82 -63.15
C LYS A 47 -8.13 66.65 -63.46
N LYS A 48 -7.21 66.81 -64.41
CA LYS A 48 -6.19 65.79 -64.71
C LYS A 48 -5.22 65.59 -63.54
N GLU A 49 -4.81 66.66 -62.88
CA GLU A 49 -3.93 66.61 -61.71
C GLU A 49 -4.62 65.91 -60.52
N ASN A 50 -5.89 66.22 -60.25
CA ASN A 50 -6.68 65.52 -59.23
C ASN A 50 -6.88 64.04 -59.53
N GLU A 51 -7.06 63.67 -60.81
CA GLU A 51 -7.19 62.27 -61.19
C GLU A 51 -5.88 61.49 -60.99
N GLN A 52 -4.73 62.09 -61.30
CA GLN A 52 -3.43 61.49 -61.01
C GLN A 52 -3.18 61.32 -59.51
N LEU A 53 -3.55 62.32 -58.70
CA LEU A 53 -3.46 62.23 -57.24
C LEU A 53 -4.36 61.12 -56.67
N ARG A 54 -5.56 60.92 -57.25
CA ARG A 54 -6.46 59.81 -56.86
C ARG A 54 -5.86 58.44 -57.15
N ILE A 55 -5.25 58.26 -58.31
CA ILE A 55 -4.61 56.98 -58.69
C ILE A 55 -3.42 56.69 -57.75
N SER A 56 -2.59 57.70 -57.45
CA SER A 56 -1.48 57.56 -56.51
C SER A 56 -1.94 57.26 -55.08
N ALA A 57 -2.99 57.93 -54.61
CA ALA A 57 -3.60 57.67 -53.31
C ALA A 57 -4.17 56.24 -53.20
N ARG A 58 -4.79 55.74 -54.27
CA ARG A 58 -5.29 54.36 -54.35
C ARG A 58 -4.14 53.34 -54.29
N GLY A 59 -3.08 53.54 -55.06
CA GLY A 59 -1.90 52.66 -55.04
C GLY A 59 -1.18 52.64 -53.68
N ASN A 60 -1.14 53.79 -52.98
CA ASN A 60 -0.60 53.85 -51.62
C ASN A 60 -1.50 53.13 -50.61
N SER A 61 -2.83 53.26 -50.72
CA SER A 61 -3.76 52.55 -49.85
C SER A 61 -3.69 51.03 -50.03
N GLU A 62 -3.54 50.55 -51.27
CA GLU A 62 -3.37 49.12 -51.55
C GLU A 62 -2.03 48.59 -50.99
N ARG A 63 -0.94 49.37 -51.09
CA ARG A 63 0.36 49.03 -50.49
C ARG A 63 0.33 49.01 -48.96
N THR A 64 -0.34 49.96 -48.32
CA THR A 64 -0.48 49.97 -46.86
C THR A 64 -1.27 48.77 -46.39
N ASN A 65 -2.36 48.41 -47.08
CA ASN A 65 -3.18 47.25 -46.72
C ASN A 65 -2.42 45.92 -46.88
N LEU A 66 -1.59 45.78 -47.91
CA LEU A 66 -0.73 44.61 -48.09
C LEU A 66 0.34 44.51 -46.99
N HIS A 67 0.97 45.61 -46.64
CA HIS A 67 1.97 45.62 -45.57
C HIS A 67 1.36 45.37 -44.18
N GLU A 68 0.14 45.86 -43.95
CA GLU A 68 -0.61 45.63 -42.71
C GLU A 68 -1.05 44.17 -42.58
N SER A 69 -1.54 43.56 -43.66
CA SER A 69 -1.90 42.13 -43.68
C SER A 69 -0.69 41.18 -43.48
N VAL A 70 0.46 41.50 -44.08
CA VAL A 70 1.70 40.71 -43.87
C VAL A 70 2.20 40.84 -42.43
N LYS A 71 2.16 42.04 -41.84
CA LYS A 71 2.51 42.24 -40.42
C LYS A 71 1.53 41.50 -39.50
N GLU A 72 0.24 41.51 -39.79
CA GLU A 72 -0.75 40.76 -39.01
C GLU A 72 -0.54 39.25 -39.09
N GLU A 73 -0.14 38.69 -40.25
CA GLU A 73 0.23 37.27 -40.35
C GLU A 73 1.50 36.92 -39.57
N GLU A 74 2.54 37.74 -39.62
CA GLU A 74 3.75 37.50 -38.82
C GLU A 74 3.48 37.57 -37.30
N ILE A 75 2.65 38.52 -36.87
CA ILE A 75 2.26 38.66 -35.46
C ILE A 75 1.41 37.46 -35.03
N ARG A 76 0.49 36.97 -35.87
CA ARG A 76 -0.30 35.76 -35.61
C ARG A 76 0.58 34.52 -35.48
N ASN A 77 1.55 34.33 -36.37
CA ASN A 77 2.44 33.16 -36.33
C ASN A 77 3.38 33.18 -35.11
N LYS A 78 3.93 34.34 -34.75
CA LYS A 78 4.73 34.50 -33.52
C LYS A 78 3.87 34.30 -32.26
N GLY A 79 2.65 34.86 -32.23
CA GLY A 79 1.70 34.65 -31.13
C GLY A 79 1.30 33.19 -30.95
N GLY A 80 1.06 32.45 -32.04
CA GLY A 80 0.78 31.01 -31.99
C GLY A 80 1.92 30.18 -31.40
N THR A 81 3.16 30.54 -31.73
CA THR A 81 4.36 29.87 -31.18
C THR A 81 4.54 30.19 -29.69
N ILE A 82 4.33 31.46 -29.30
CA ILE A 82 4.41 31.92 -27.91
C ILE A 82 3.35 31.22 -27.04
N ASN A 83 2.09 31.17 -27.50
CA ASN A 83 1.00 30.51 -26.78
C ASN A 83 1.25 29.00 -26.60
N GLY A 84 1.84 28.34 -27.61
CA GLY A 84 2.26 26.94 -27.52
C GLY A 84 3.39 26.72 -26.51
N THR A 85 4.35 27.63 -26.43
CA THR A 85 5.42 27.59 -25.42
C THR A 85 4.91 27.91 -24.02
N GLU A 86 3.99 28.85 -23.86
CA GLU A 86 3.36 29.20 -22.57
C GLU A 86 2.49 28.04 -22.04
N SER A 87 1.74 27.38 -22.93
CA SER A 87 0.95 26.20 -22.55
C SER A 87 1.84 25.04 -22.08
N ARG A 88 3.00 24.85 -22.72
CA ARG A 88 3.97 23.82 -22.33
C ARG A 88 4.72 24.19 -21.05
N ALA A 89 5.05 25.46 -20.84
CA ALA A 89 5.62 25.97 -19.59
C ALA A 89 4.62 25.78 -18.42
N GLY A 90 3.36 26.13 -18.60
CA GLY A 90 2.32 25.91 -17.58
C GLY A 90 2.07 24.43 -17.26
N LEU A 91 2.22 23.53 -18.25
CA LEU A 91 2.16 22.08 -17.99
C LEU A 91 3.37 21.59 -17.18
N LEU A 92 4.56 22.12 -17.47
CA LEU A 92 5.79 21.79 -16.74
C LEU A 92 5.73 22.34 -15.31
N ASP A 93 5.22 23.55 -15.10
CA ASP A 93 5.04 24.14 -13.77
C ASP A 93 4.05 23.32 -12.93
N LYS A 94 2.92 22.89 -13.53
CA LYS A 94 1.99 21.96 -12.86
C LYS A 94 2.69 20.65 -12.47
N LYS A 95 3.50 20.09 -13.36
CA LYS A 95 4.26 18.85 -13.08
C LYS A 95 5.33 19.06 -12.00
N VAL A 96 5.98 20.22 -11.97
CA VAL A 96 6.91 20.58 -10.90
C VAL A 96 6.17 20.69 -9.58
N ILE A 97 5.01 21.35 -9.54
CA ILE A 97 4.19 21.46 -8.33
C ILE A 97 3.73 20.09 -7.82
N THR A 98 3.26 19.20 -8.70
CA THR A 98 2.88 17.83 -8.29
C THR A 98 4.08 17.07 -7.76
N LEU A 99 5.23 17.12 -8.45
CA LEU A 99 6.44 16.45 -8.00
C LEU A 99 6.95 17.01 -6.68
N THR A 100 6.88 18.33 -6.45
CA THR A 100 7.27 18.93 -5.17
C THR A 100 6.33 18.54 -4.04
N ASN A 101 5.04 18.38 -4.32
CA ASN A 101 4.06 17.91 -3.33
C ASN A 101 4.33 16.45 -2.97
N GLU A 102 4.52 15.57 -3.97
CA GLU A 102 4.91 14.17 -3.76
C GLU A 102 6.22 14.07 -2.96
N LEU A 103 7.24 14.89 -3.29
CA LEU A 103 8.51 14.92 -2.54
C LEU A 103 8.31 15.41 -1.10
N SER A 104 7.35 16.30 -0.86
CA SER A 104 6.99 16.74 0.50
C SER A 104 6.26 15.65 1.29
N GLU A 105 5.43 14.84 0.62
CA GLU A 105 4.72 13.70 1.22
C GLU A 105 5.71 12.59 1.57
N TYR A 106 6.60 12.20 0.65
CA TYR A 106 7.66 11.23 0.94
C TYR A 106 8.61 11.70 2.04
N LYS A 107 8.86 13.01 2.17
CA LYS A 107 9.66 13.54 3.30
C LYS A 107 8.92 13.42 4.63
N LYS A 108 7.60 13.65 4.66
CA LYS A 108 6.78 13.47 5.87
C LYS A 108 6.69 11.99 6.24
N GLU A 109 6.49 11.10 5.27
CA GLU A 109 6.45 9.66 5.48
C GLU A 109 7.79 9.12 5.99
N ASN A 110 8.91 9.58 5.43
CA ASN A 110 10.23 9.23 5.95
C ASN A 110 10.48 9.78 7.36
N ALA A 111 9.91 10.93 7.72
CA ALA A 111 9.99 11.46 9.08
C ALA A 111 9.18 10.62 10.07
N SER A 112 7.94 10.25 9.72
CA SER A 112 7.12 9.37 10.56
C SER A 112 7.71 7.97 10.70
N LEU A 113 8.25 7.39 9.63
CA LEU A 113 8.97 6.12 9.68
C LEU A 113 10.24 6.20 10.53
N LYS A 114 10.92 7.36 10.55
CA LYS A 114 12.09 7.55 11.39
C LYS A 114 11.70 7.67 12.87
N GLU A 115 10.61 8.34 13.19
CA GLU A 115 10.05 8.39 14.55
C GLU A 115 9.58 7.00 15.02
N GLU A 116 8.90 6.23 14.16
CA GLU A 116 8.49 4.87 14.45
C GLU A 116 9.71 3.95 14.69
N ASN A 117 10.74 4.05 13.85
CA ASN A 117 11.99 3.30 14.05
C ASN A 117 12.73 3.71 15.32
N MET A 118 12.68 4.98 15.73
CA MET A 118 13.23 5.44 17.00
C MET A 118 12.45 4.87 18.18
N SER A 119 11.11 4.89 18.12
CA SER A 119 10.24 4.28 19.15
C SER A 119 10.46 2.77 19.25
N LEU A 120 10.56 2.06 18.13
CA LEU A 120 10.84 0.62 18.10
C LEU A 120 12.25 0.31 18.60
N LYS A 121 13.22 1.19 18.36
CA LYS A 121 14.57 1.06 18.90
C LYS A 121 14.60 1.26 20.41
N GLU A 122 13.86 2.23 20.93
CA GLU A 122 13.69 2.47 22.36
C GLU A 122 12.97 1.30 23.04
N GLU A 123 11.90 0.77 22.42
CA GLU A 123 11.20 -0.41 22.91
C GLU A 123 12.11 -1.66 22.92
N ASN A 124 12.90 -1.86 21.86
CA ASN A 124 13.89 -2.93 21.80
C ASN A 124 15.00 -2.77 22.85
N GLU A 125 15.49 -1.55 23.10
CA GLU A 125 16.45 -1.29 24.19
C GLU A 125 15.82 -1.56 25.56
N MET A 126 14.58 -1.16 25.80
CA MET A 126 13.88 -1.49 27.05
C MET A 126 13.67 -3.00 27.21
N LEU A 127 13.31 -3.72 26.14
CA LEU A 127 13.19 -5.17 26.16
C LEU A 127 14.55 -5.85 26.37
N MET A 128 15.63 -5.33 25.79
CA MET A 128 16.98 -5.84 26.00
C MET A 128 17.46 -5.59 27.43
N GLU A 129 17.13 -4.45 28.02
CA GLU A 129 17.43 -4.14 29.41
C GLU A 129 16.58 -4.99 30.37
N GLU A 130 15.31 -5.23 30.06
CA GLU A 130 14.45 -6.18 30.80
C GLU A 130 15.00 -7.61 30.69
N ILE A 131 15.45 -8.04 29.50
CA ILE A 131 16.11 -9.35 29.34
C ILE A 131 17.41 -9.39 30.13
N ARG A 132 18.23 -8.33 30.14
CA ARG A 132 19.46 -8.26 30.94
C ARG A 132 19.17 -8.31 32.44
N THR A 133 18.17 -7.59 32.92
CA THR A 133 17.79 -7.64 34.33
C THR A 133 17.19 -8.99 34.70
N GLN A 134 16.45 -9.65 33.81
CA GLN A 134 15.98 -11.02 34.02
C GLN A 134 17.10 -12.06 33.95
N ILE A 135 18.10 -11.88 33.08
CA ILE A 135 19.30 -12.71 33.07
C ILE A 135 20.07 -12.48 34.36
N GLY A 136 20.28 -11.24 34.81
CA GLY A 136 20.94 -10.94 36.09
C GLY A 136 20.18 -11.48 37.30
N LYS A 137 18.84 -11.43 37.29
CA LYS A 137 17.99 -12.08 38.30
C LYS A 137 18.11 -13.60 38.22
N LYS A 138 18.11 -14.20 37.03
CA LYS A 138 18.31 -15.65 36.83
C LYS A 138 19.72 -16.10 37.12
N GLU A 139 20.74 -15.26 36.95
CA GLU A 139 22.13 -15.51 37.31
C GLU A 139 22.32 -15.36 38.81
N GLY A 140 21.67 -14.39 39.44
CA GLY A 140 21.59 -14.27 40.90
C GLY A 140 20.81 -15.44 41.51
N GLU A 141 19.68 -15.81 40.94
CA GLU A 141 18.94 -17.02 41.29
C GLU A 141 19.75 -18.27 40.97
N MET A 142 20.51 -18.33 39.87
CA MET A 142 21.40 -19.44 39.57
C MET A 142 22.52 -19.54 40.59
N ALA A 143 23.18 -18.44 40.96
CA ALA A 143 24.23 -18.39 41.97
C ALA A 143 23.68 -18.69 43.37
N VAL A 144 22.46 -18.25 43.68
CA VAL A 144 21.74 -18.64 44.90
C VAL A 144 21.30 -20.10 44.80
N THR A 145 20.93 -20.64 43.63
CA THR A 145 20.64 -22.06 43.45
C THR A 145 21.89 -22.91 43.35
N GLU A 146 23.06 -22.37 43.00
CA GLU A 146 24.36 -23.03 42.97
C GLU A 146 24.93 -23.05 44.39
N GLY A 147 24.85 -21.93 45.12
CA GLY A 147 25.11 -21.90 46.57
C GLY A 147 24.11 -22.78 47.34
N ASN A 148 22.82 -22.74 46.99
CA ASN A 148 21.83 -23.68 47.49
C ASN A 148 21.95 -25.06 46.84
N GLN A 149 22.70 -25.31 45.77
CA GLN A 149 22.96 -26.64 45.22
C GLN A 149 24.24 -27.20 45.83
N ASP A 150 25.17 -26.39 46.29
CA ASP A 150 26.29 -26.81 47.11
C ASP A 150 25.80 -27.09 48.54
N GLU A 151 24.93 -26.22 49.07
CA GLU A 151 24.19 -26.50 50.31
C GLU A 151 23.13 -27.59 50.11
N ASN A 152 22.42 -27.71 48.98
CA ASN A 152 21.52 -28.84 48.68
C ASN A 152 22.23 -30.06 48.10
N THR A 153 23.52 -30.08 47.77
CA THR A 153 24.25 -31.32 47.48
C THR A 153 24.96 -31.77 48.73
N ALA A 154 25.35 -30.87 49.63
CA ALA A 154 25.67 -31.21 51.01
C ALA A 154 24.43 -31.68 51.79
N LEU A 155 23.29 -30.97 51.67
CA LEU A 155 22.00 -31.33 52.25
C LEU A 155 21.35 -32.48 51.49
N ASN A 156 21.27 -32.56 50.16
CA ASN A 156 20.79 -33.78 49.46
C ASN A 156 21.79 -34.93 49.50
N SER A 157 23.09 -34.77 49.76
CA SER A 157 23.94 -35.94 50.06
C SER A 157 23.72 -36.39 51.49
N THR A 158 23.47 -35.47 52.43
CA THR A 158 23.10 -35.82 53.81
C THR A 158 21.65 -36.24 53.96
N ASP A 159 20.75 -35.81 53.07
CA ASP A 159 19.30 -36.08 52.96
C ASP A 159 19.03 -37.20 51.97
N HIS A 160 19.87 -37.50 50.97
CA HIS A 160 19.86 -38.82 50.32
C HIS A 160 20.54 -39.84 51.22
N LYS A 161 21.50 -39.48 52.09
CA LYS A 161 21.98 -40.37 53.15
C LYS A 161 20.96 -40.48 54.31
N ARG A 162 20.19 -39.43 54.64
CA ARG A 162 19.13 -39.43 55.66
C ARG A 162 17.82 -40.00 55.16
N ALA A 163 17.46 -39.82 53.90
CA ALA A 163 16.32 -40.45 53.25
C ALA A 163 16.66 -41.88 52.87
N ARG A 164 17.90 -42.21 52.45
CA ARG A 164 18.32 -43.62 52.45
C ARG A 164 18.33 -44.17 53.86
N SER A 165 18.86 -43.49 54.88
CA SER A 165 18.83 -44.05 56.24
C SER A 165 17.42 -44.12 56.83
N LYS A 166 16.50 -43.19 56.52
CA LYS A 166 15.10 -43.23 56.96
C LYS A 166 14.26 -44.22 56.16
N ASP A 167 14.48 -44.36 54.85
CA ASP A 167 13.85 -45.38 54.01
C ASP A 167 14.45 -46.76 54.31
N ASP A 168 15.73 -46.85 54.69
CA ASP A 168 16.41 -48.06 55.16
C ASP A 168 15.94 -48.42 56.58
N ASP A 169 15.65 -47.44 57.46
CA ASP A 169 15.06 -47.65 58.79
C ASP A 169 13.54 -47.97 58.73
N GLU A 170 12.77 -47.41 57.80
CA GLU A 170 11.37 -47.82 57.53
C GLU A 170 11.28 -49.15 56.76
N SER A 171 12.27 -49.46 55.91
CA SER A 171 12.43 -50.77 55.26
C SER A 171 12.94 -51.85 56.23
N ALA A 172 13.66 -51.46 57.29
CA ALA A 172 13.99 -52.34 58.41
C ALA A 172 12.74 -52.75 59.21
N ASN A 173 11.63 -52.00 59.09
CA ASN A 173 10.33 -52.34 59.66
C ASN A 173 9.41 -53.08 58.64
N GLY A 174 9.93 -54.17 58.07
CA GLY A 174 9.13 -55.34 57.69
C GLY A 174 8.28 -55.30 56.41
N LYS A 175 8.14 -54.16 55.70
CA LYS A 175 7.49 -54.15 54.37
C LYS A 175 8.45 -53.65 53.31
N LYS A 176 9.19 -54.60 52.72
CA LYS A 176 10.11 -54.40 51.57
C LYS A 176 9.37 -53.72 50.41
N ALA A 177 9.45 -52.39 50.33
CA ALA A 177 8.92 -51.65 49.20
C ALA A 177 9.79 -51.93 47.97
N ARG A 178 9.22 -52.60 46.96
CA ARG A 178 9.90 -52.81 45.68
C ARG A 178 9.68 -51.58 44.81
N ILE A 179 10.73 -50.79 44.60
CA ILE A 179 10.71 -49.71 43.62
C ILE A 179 10.65 -50.34 42.24
N LEU A 180 9.55 -50.10 41.52
CA LEU A 180 9.34 -50.57 40.16
C LEU A 180 9.57 -49.40 39.21
N GLU A 181 10.50 -49.58 38.29
CA GLU A 181 10.67 -48.67 37.16
C GLU A 181 10.28 -49.38 35.86
N LEU A 182 9.76 -48.60 34.91
CA LEU A 182 9.60 -49.10 33.55
C LEU A 182 10.99 -49.34 32.97
N LYS A 183 11.23 -50.57 32.46
CA LYS A 183 12.50 -50.90 31.77
C LYS A 183 12.77 -49.93 30.61
N ASP A 184 11.73 -49.55 29.86
CA ASP A 184 11.80 -48.54 28.81
C ASP A 184 11.24 -47.19 29.31
N ASN A 185 12.06 -46.45 30.04
CA ASN A 185 11.74 -45.10 30.48
C ASN A 185 12.54 -44.05 29.65
N PRO A 186 12.09 -42.78 29.56
CA PRO A 186 12.77 -41.77 28.77
C PRO A 186 14.20 -41.48 29.24
N VAL A 187 14.47 -41.61 30.55
CA VAL A 187 15.81 -41.44 31.14
C VAL A 187 16.73 -42.60 30.74
N SER A 188 16.24 -43.85 30.75
CA SER A 188 16.97 -45.03 30.29
C SER A 188 17.30 -44.94 28.80
N ARG A 189 16.38 -44.46 27.96
CA ARG A 189 16.65 -44.23 26.53
C ARG A 189 17.70 -43.13 26.31
N TYR A 190 17.63 -42.06 27.10
CA TYR A 190 18.64 -40.99 27.06
C TYR A 190 20.01 -41.51 27.48
N ARG A 191 20.09 -42.21 28.63
CA ARG A 191 21.32 -42.86 29.13
C ARG A 191 21.91 -43.81 28.10
N TRP A 192 21.11 -44.70 27.54
CA TRP A 192 21.55 -45.64 26.51
C TRP A 192 22.12 -44.94 25.26
N THR A 193 21.49 -43.84 24.82
CA THR A 193 21.99 -43.06 23.68
C THR A 193 23.31 -42.37 24.02
N ASN A 194 23.45 -41.82 25.23
CA ASN A 194 24.69 -41.20 25.69
C ASN A 194 25.81 -42.22 25.89
N GLU A 195 25.53 -43.36 26.50
CA GLU A 195 26.50 -44.45 26.68
C GLU A 195 27.02 -44.93 25.34
N LYS A 196 26.11 -45.17 24.38
CA LYS A 196 26.48 -45.53 23.01
C LYS A 196 27.31 -44.45 22.31
N MET A 197 26.99 -43.17 22.53
CA MET A 197 27.78 -42.07 21.99
C MET A 197 29.19 -42.02 22.60
N VAL A 198 29.30 -42.18 23.92
CA VAL A 198 30.58 -42.21 24.65
C VAL A 198 31.43 -43.40 24.19
N GLU A 199 30.82 -44.56 23.97
CA GLU A 199 31.51 -45.74 23.43
C GLU A 199 32.08 -45.47 22.02
N LEU A 200 31.29 -44.89 21.12
CA LEU A 200 31.75 -44.51 19.78
C LEU A 200 32.86 -43.45 19.79
N LEU A 201 32.78 -42.48 20.71
CA LEU A 201 33.82 -41.45 20.88
C LEU A 201 35.11 -42.05 21.45
N ARG A 202 35.01 -43.02 22.37
CA ARG A 202 36.18 -43.74 22.88
C ARG A 202 36.84 -44.57 21.79
N SER A 203 36.06 -45.33 21.01
CA SER A 203 36.61 -46.11 19.91
C SER A 203 37.23 -45.22 18.83
N GLU A 204 36.62 -44.07 18.53
CA GLU A 204 37.20 -43.10 17.60
C GLU A 204 38.51 -42.52 18.15
N ASN A 205 38.57 -42.13 19.43
CA ASN A 205 39.80 -41.61 20.03
C ASN A 205 40.92 -42.65 20.02
N ASP A 206 40.61 -43.91 20.33
CA ASP A 206 41.59 -45.00 20.30
C ASP A 206 42.10 -45.23 18.87
N ASP A 207 41.21 -45.26 17.88
CA ASP A 207 41.58 -45.42 16.47
C ASP A 207 42.39 -44.22 15.93
N LEU A 208 42.04 -43.00 16.34
CA LEU A 208 42.77 -41.79 15.96
C LEU A 208 44.16 -41.75 16.61
N LEU A 209 44.27 -42.11 17.90
CA LEU A 209 45.57 -42.19 18.58
C LEU A 209 46.47 -43.25 17.95
N ASN A 210 45.91 -44.40 17.60
CA ASN A 210 46.63 -45.46 16.86
C ASN A 210 46.99 -45.02 15.43
N GLY A 211 46.14 -44.22 14.79
CA GLY A 211 46.37 -43.64 13.46
C GLY A 211 47.39 -42.50 13.44
N VAL A 212 47.54 -41.72 14.50
CA VAL A 212 48.59 -40.68 14.63
C VAL A 212 49.99 -41.29 14.67
N LEU A 213 50.11 -42.53 15.15
CA LEU A 213 51.35 -43.32 15.13
C LEU A 213 51.67 -43.92 13.73
N ALA A 214 50.70 -43.95 12.80
CA ALA A 214 50.84 -44.53 11.47
C ALA A 214 50.61 -43.47 10.38
N GLU A 215 51.67 -43.11 9.63
CA GLU A 215 51.69 -42.04 8.61
C GLU A 215 50.36 -41.84 7.83
N TYR A 216 49.85 -40.62 7.97
CA TYR A 216 48.56 -40.11 7.50
C TYR A 216 48.26 -40.40 6.02
N LYS A 217 47.27 -41.25 5.75
CA LYS A 217 46.58 -41.32 4.44
C LYS A 217 45.16 -41.90 4.44
N LYS A 218 44.63 -42.39 5.56
CA LYS A 218 43.28 -43.01 5.63
C LYS A 218 42.52 -42.54 6.87
N VAL A 219 41.22 -42.26 6.69
CA VAL A 219 40.29 -41.93 7.77
C VAL A 219 39.85 -43.22 8.46
N PRO A 220 39.84 -43.29 9.81
CA PRO A 220 39.36 -44.47 10.53
C PRO A 220 37.88 -44.78 10.29
N LEU A 221 37.53 -46.07 10.36
CA LEU A 221 36.15 -46.54 10.20
C LEU A 221 35.24 -46.03 11.34
N SER A 222 35.77 -45.93 12.57
CA SER A 222 35.04 -45.43 13.74
C SER A 222 34.56 -43.98 13.56
N SER A 223 35.37 -43.10 12.96
CA SER A 223 34.94 -41.74 12.61
C SER A 223 33.75 -41.72 11.66
N TYR A 224 33.72 -42.66 10.69
CA TYR A 224 32.58 -42.81 9.78
C TYR A 224 31.33 -43.36 10.51
N GLU A 225 31.49 -44.34 11.39
CA GLU A 225 30.38 -44.92 12.17
C GLU A 225 29.74 -43.91 13.13
N ARG A 226 30.56 -43.08 13.79
CA ARG A 226 30.07 -41.97 14.60
C ARG A 226 29.28 -40.98 13.75
N LEU A 227 29.85 -40.53 12.63
CA LEU A 227 29.16 -39.60 11.73
C LEU A 227 27.82 -40.16 11.24
N LYS A 228 27.77 -41.46 10.92
CA LYS A 228 26.54 -42.16 10.54
C LYS A 228 25.52 -42.18 11.68
N SER A 229 25.96 -42.41 12.92
CA SER A 229 25.12 -42.35 14.12
C SER A 229 24.56 -40.94 14.35
N ASP A 230 25.39 -39.91 14.20
CA ASP A 230 25.00 -38.51 14.36
C ASP A 230 23.95 -38.11 13.33
N ILE A 231 24.15 -38.46 12.06
CA ILE A 231 23.16 -38.25 10.99
C ILE A 231 21.83 -38.94 11.32
N GLU A 232 21.86 -40.15 11.86
CA GLU A 232 20.65 -40.90 12.22
C GLU A 232 19.91 -40.28 13.42
N ILE A 233 20.66 -39.76 14.40
CA ILE A 233 20.09 -39.03 15.55
C ILE A 233 19.42 -37.75 15.07
N GLU A 234 20.08 -36.97 14.22
CA GLU A 234 19.52 -35.74 13.67
C GLU A 234 18.30 -35.99 12.79
N LYS A 235 18.34 -37.01 11.92
CA LYS A 235 17.16 -37.46 11.16
C LYS A 235 15.99 -37.80 12.07
N ARG A 236 16.24 -38.52 13.18
CA ARG A 236 15.21 -38.84 14.17
C ARG A 236 14.67 -37.58 14.88
N LYS A 237 15.51 -36.59 15.18
CA LYS A 237 15.06 -35.31 15.74
C LYS A 237 14.18 -34.55 14.76
N VAL A 238 14.59 -34.42 13.50
CA VAL A 238 13.80 -33.79 12.42
C VAL A 238 12.46 -34.50 12.22
N ALA A 239 12.45 -35.84 12.21
CA ALA A 239 11.21 -36.61 12.10
C ALA A 239 10.27 -36.38 13.30
N LYS A 240 10.81 -36.27 14.52
CA LYS A 240 10.02 -35.96 15.73
C LYS A 240 9.43 -34.55 15.69
N THR A 241 10.22 -33.54 15.31
CA THR A 241 9.74 -32.16 15.21
C THR A 241 8.71 -32.00 14.09
N ALA A 242 8.92 -32.64 12.94
CA ALA A 242 7.93 -32.69 11.86
C ALA A 242 6.62 -33.33 12.32
N LYS A 243 6.67 -34.45 13.05
CA LYS A 243 5.48 -35.11 13.61
C LYS A 243 4.77 -34.23 14.64
N MET A 244 5.52 -33.52 15.47
CA MET A 244 4.95 -32.56 16.43
C MET A 244 4.26 -31.40 15.71
N MET A 245 4.89 -30.83 14.68
CA MET A 245 4.32 -29.77 13.86
C MET A 245 3.04 -30.23 13.17
N GLN A 246 3.03 -31.45 12.64
CA GLN A 246 1.83 -32.04 12.02
C GLN A 246 0.70 -32.18 13.04
N ARG A 247 0.97 -32.76 14.22
CA ARG A 247 -0.04 -32.90 15.29
C ARG A 247 -0.59 -31.55 15.75
N LEU A 248 0.26 -30.53 15.83
CA LEU A 248 -0.15 -29.19 16.18
C LEU A 248 -1.08 -28.60 15.12
N LYS A 249 -0.73 -28.74 13.82
CA LYS A 249 -1.59 -28.36 12.70
C LYS A 249 -2.92 -29.09 12.75
N ASP A 250 -2.92 -30.39 13.00
CA ASP A 250 -4.15 -31.20 13.07
C ASP A 250 -5.07 -30.73 14.21
N LYS A 251 -4.51 -30.50 15.41
CA LYS A 251 -5.26 -29.99 16.56
C LYS A 251 -5.84 -28.60 16.28
N TYR A 252 -5.06 -27.73 15.65
CA TYR A 252 -5.49 -26.38 15.30
C TYR A 252 -6.59 -26.41 14.24
N ASN A 253 -6.43 -27.20 13.19
CA ASN A 253 -7.43 -27.41 12.15
C ASN A 253 -8.73 -27.99 12.71
N GLN A 254 -8.65 -28.91 13.68
CA GLN A 254 -9.82 -29.43 14.38
C GLN A 254 -10.52 -28.34 15.20
N GLY A 255 -9.75 -27.48 15.88
CA GLY A 255 -10.26 -26.32 16.60
C GLY A 255 -11.00 -25.35 15.68
N ILE A 256 -10.40 -24.99 14.54
CA ILE A 256 -11.03 -24.11 13.54
C ILE A 256 -12.30 -24.75 12.96
N LYS A 257 -12.26 -26.03 12.60
CA LYS A 257 -13.45 -26.73 12.07
C LYS A 257 -14.61 -26.68 13.07
N ARG A 258 -14.33 -26.96 14.35
CA ARG A 258 -15.33 -26.87 15.41
C ARG A 258 -15.87 -25.45 15.55
N PHE A 259 -15.01 -24.43 15.47
CA PHE A 259 -15.42 -23.03 15.51
C PHE A 259 -16.35 -22.68 14.33
N VAL A 260 -15.97 -23.05 13.10
CA VAL A 260 -16.78 -22.81 11.90
C VAL A 260 -18.13 -23.53 11.99
N GLU A 261 -18.17 -24.76 12.53
CA GLU A 261 -19.42 -25.49 12.78
C GLU A 261 -20.31 -24.80 13.83
N ILE A 262 -19.73 -24.25 14.89
CA ILE A 262 -20.47 -23.49 15.91
C ILE A 262 -21.05 -22.22 15.29
N VAL A 263 -20.24 -21.45 14.56
CA VAL A 263 -20.68 -20.25 13.83
C VAL A 263 -21.80 -20.58 12.86
N TYR A 264 -21.68 -21.68 12.11
CA TYR A 264 -22.71 -22.14 11.20
C TYR A 264 -24.03 -22.48 11.89
N LYS A 265 -23.98 -23.05 13.11
CA LYS A 265 -25.17 -23.38 13.89
C LYS A 265 -25.80 -22.16 14.57
N VAL A 266 -24.99 -21.23 15.08
CA VAL A 266 -25.45 -20.06 15.85
C VAL A 266 -25.88 -18.92 14.93
N LEU A 267 -25.02 -18.54 13.98
CA LEU A 267 -25.24 -17.39 13.10
C LEU A 267 -25.88 -17.79 11.77
N GLY A 268 -25.90 -19.08 11.42
CA GLY A 268 -26.46 -19.54 10.16
C GLY A 268 -25.57 -19.29 8.94
N TYR A 269 -24.29 -18.96 9.14
CA TYR A 269 -23.33 -18.68 8.07
C TYR A 269 -22.19 -19.69 8.05
N LYS A 270 -21.87 -20.23 6.88
CA LYS A 270 -20.69 -21.05 6.66
C LYS A 270 -19.57 -20.18 6.13
N ILE A 271 -18.44 -20.20 6.82
CA ILE A 271 -17.24 -19.45 6.46
C ILE A 271 -16.29 -20.39 5.72
N GLU A 272 -15.93 -20.06 4.49
CA GLU A 272 -14.98 -20.77 3.65
C GLU A 272 -13.82 -19.84 3.30
N PHE A 273 -12.61 -20.22 3.69
CA PHE A 273 -11.40 -19.48 3.32
C PHE A 273 -11.04 -19.84 1.88
N VAL A 274 -11.08 -18.86 0.96
CA VAL A 274 -10.73 -19.06 -0.45
C VAL A 274 -9.25 -18.78 -0.66
N THR A 275 -8.75 -17.70 -0.05
CA THR A 275 -7.33 -17.37 0.07
C THR A 275 -7.08 -16.87 1.49
N GLU A 276 -5.82 -16.55 1.83
CA GLU A 276 -5.47 -16.00 3.16
C GLU A 276 -6.26 -14.74 3.51
N TRP A 277 -6.55 -13.90 2.52
CA TRP A 277 -7.22 -12.61 2.70
C TRP A 277 -8.66 -12.59 2.19
N ARG A 278 -9.11 -13.61 1.47
CA ARG A 278 -10.49 -13.68 0.95
C ARG A 278 -11.31 -14.77 1.62
N ILE A 279 -12.42 -14.34 2.19
CA ILE A 279 -13.34 -15.19 2.93
C ILE A 279 -14.67 -15.22 2.18
N ARG A 280 -15.12 -16.42 1.81
CA ARG A 280 -16.47 -16.63 1.29
C ARG A 280 -17.40 -16.98 2.44
N ILE A 281 -18.47 -16.22 2.56
CA ILE A 281 -19.56 -16.44 3.51
C ILE A 281 -20.75 -16.98 2.74
N VAL A 282 -21.15 -18.20 3.07
CA VAL A 282 -22.28 -18.88 2.45
C VAL A 282 -23.42 -18.97 3.48
N PRO A 283 -24.57 -18.33 3.22
CA PRO A 283 -25.74 -18.47 4.08
C PRO A 283 -26.24 -19.93 4.13
N ARG A 284 -26.77 -20.36 5.28
CA ARG A 284 -27.37 -21.69 5.46
C ARG A 284 -28.63 -21.89 4.62
N LEU A 285 -29.39 -20.83 4.44
CA LEU A 285 -30.74 -20.87 3.87
C LEU A 285 -30.73 -20.88 2.34
N ALA A 286 -29.78 -20.17 1.72
CA ALA A 286 -29.62 -20.11 0.27
C ALA A 286 -28.13 -20.03 -0.09
N LYS A 287 -27.66 -21.00 -0.89
CA LYS A 287 -26.27 -21.02 -1.37
C LYS A 287 -26.00 -19.97 -2.46
N GLU A 288 -27.04 -19.53 -3.16
CA GLU A 288 -27.02 -18.56 -4.26
C GLU A 288 -26.89 -17.10 -3.80
N CYS A 289 -26.83 -16.87 -2.48
CA CYS A 289 -26.61 -15.56 -1.88
C CYS A 289 -25.22 -15.50 -1.23
N SER A 290 -24.24 -16.17 -1.84
CA SER A 290 -22.89 -16.23 -1.31
C SER A 290 -22.15 -14.90 -1.49
N VAL A 291 -21.45 -14.48 -0.44
CA VAL A 291 -20.74 -13.19 -0.38
C VAL A 291 -19.26 -13.45 -0.16
N CYS A 292 -18.40 -12.80 -0.94
CA CYS A 292 -16.97 -12.81 -0.72
C CYS A 292 -16.53 -11.51 -0.04
N LEU A 293 -15.84 -11.63 1.08
CA LEU A 293 -15.17 -10.55 1.78
C LEU A 293 -13.67 -10.60 1.45
N ASP A 294 -13.12 -9.50 0.96
CA ASP A 294 -11.70 -9.29 0.79
C ASP A 294 -11.18 -8.43 1.95
N MET A 295 -10.28 -9.02 2.74
CA MET A 295 -9.67 -8.44 3.94
C MET A 295 -8.22 -8.00 3.68
N SER A 296 -7.82 -7.85 2.41
CA SER A 296 -6.44 -7.46 2.06
C SER A 296 -6.02 -6.11 2.64
N ASP A 297 -6.97 -5.17 2.82
CA ASP A 297 -6.74 -3.85 3.42
C ASP A 297 -7.14 -3.85 4.90
N ILE A 298 -6.28 -4.40 5.76
CA ILE A 298 -6.53 -4.55 7.22
C ILE A 298 -6.75 -3.19 7.91
N ASN A 299 -6.22 -2.11 7.34
CA ASN A 299 -6.20 -0.77 7.94
C ASN A 299 -7.50 0.02 7.75
N ASP A 300 -8.40 -0.40 6.85
CA ASP A 300 -9.71 0.23 6.68
C ASP A 300 -10.81 -0.76 7.07
N VAL A 301 -10.97 -0.94 8.39
CA VAL A 301 -12.10 -1.68 8.98
C VAL A 301 -13.44 -1.05 8.58
N ARG A 302 -13.45 0.17 8.01
CA ARG A 302 -14.59 0.75 7.32
C ARG A 302 -14.74 0.13 5.93
N MET A 303 -15.32 -1.06 5.94
CA MET A 303 -15.74 -1.84 4.77
C MET A 303 -16.27 -0.94 3.64
N ASN A 304 -15.55 -0.88 2.51
CA ASN A 304 -16.02 -0.24 1.29
C ASN A 304 -16.65 -1.29 0.35
N ARG A 305 -17.51 -0.86 -0.59
CA ARG A 305 -18.11 -1.73 -1.65
C ARG A 305 -17.08 -2.55 -2.43
N ARG A 306 -15.80 -2.14 -2.44
CA ARG A 306 -14.69 -2.86 -3.10
C ARG A 306 -14.33 -4.16 -2.38
N ASN A 307 -14.56 -4.23 -1.08
CA ASN A 307 -14.14 -5.33 -0.20
C ASN A 307 -15.21 -6.41 -0.10
N ILE A 308 -16.46 -6.11 -0.50
CA ILE A 308 -17.57 -7.06 -0.45
C ILE A 308 -18.07 -7.28 -1.86
N GLN A 309 -17.76 -8.46 -2.40
CA GLN A 309 -18.15 -8.85 -3.74
C GLN A 309 -19.25 -9.90 -3.66
N ARG A 310 -20.33 -9.66 -4.41
CA ARG A 310 -21.31 -10.70 -4.68
C ARG A 310 -20.66 -11.76 -5.58
N LEU A 311 -20.96 -13.02 -5.34
CA LEU A 311 -20.44 -14.10 -6.18
C LEU A 311 -21.43 -14.51 -7.28
N ASP A 312 -22.73 -14.30 -7.02
CA ASP A 312 -23.82 -14.75 -7.88
C ASP A 312 -24.56 -13.56 -8.50
N ASP A 313 -24.89 -13.63 -9.80
CA ASP A 313 -25.67 -12.61 -10.53
C ASP A 313 -27.18 -12.98 -10.63
N GLY A 314 -27.60 -14.06 -9.96
CA GLY A 314 -28.99 -14.54 -9.92
C GLY A 314 -29.93 -13.68 -9.06
N GLN A 315 -31.16 -14.17 -8.83
CA GLN A 315 -32.13 -13.47 -7.96
C GLN A 315 -31.59 -13.26 -6.53
N GLY A 316 -30.82 -14.22 -6.01
CA GLY A 316 -30.12 -14.10 -4.73
C GLY A 316 -29.07 -12.98 -4.69
N GLY A 317 -28.35 -12.78 -5.80
CA GLY A 317 -27.36 -11.71 -5.95
C GLY A 317 -27.97 -10.30 -5.92
N LYS A 318 -29.19 -10.14 -6.45
CA LYS A 318 -29.91 -8.85 -6.43
C LYS A 318 -30.35 -8.45 -5.02
N ILE A 319 -30.81 -9.42 -4.23
CA ILE A 319 -31.17 -9.22 -2.81
C ILE A 319 -29.94 -8.74 -2.03
N VAL A 320 -28.84 -9.47 -2.18
CA VAL A 320 -27.55 -9.14 -1.55
C VAL A 320 -27.08 -7.74 -1.97
N GLU A 321 -27.21 -7.37 -3.25
CA GLU A 321 -26.83 -6.04 -3.72
C GLU A 321 -27.69 -4.93 -3.11
N ASN A 322 -29.00 -5.12 -3.02
CA ASN A 322 -29.91 -4.13 -2.44
C ASN A 322 -29.64 -3.90 -0.96
N LEU A 323 -29.50 -4.98 -0.19
CA LEU A 323 -29.13 -4.92 1.22
C LEU A 323 -27.73 -4.33 1.43
N MET A 324 -26.79 -4.63 0.54
CA MET A 324 -25.43 -4.09 0.59
C MET A 324 -25.42 -2.59 0.36
N LYS A 325 -26.21 -2.07 -0.59
CA LYS A 325 -26.34 -0.62 -0.80
C LYS A 325 -26.82 0.07 0.48
N PHE A 326 -27.89 -0.43 1.08
CA PHE A 326 -28.46 0.18 2.28
C PHE A 326 -27.55 0.05 3.52
N TRP A 327 -27.05 -1.13 3.84
CA TRP A 327 -26.33 -1.37 5.09
C TRP A 327 -24.83 -1.10 5.02
N ILE A 328 -24.18 -1.41 3.90
CA ILE A 328 -22.72 -1.29 3.76
C ILE A 328 -22.34 0.06 3.17
N ILE A 329 -23.05 0.57 2.16
CA ILE A 329 -22.72 1.86 1.55
C ILE A 329 -23.24 3.02 2.40
N ASP A 330 -24.52 2.99 2.82
CA ASP A 330 -25.10 4.13 3.53
C ASP A 330 -24.80 4.11 5.03
N LYS A 331 -24.93 2.95 5.68
CA LYS A 331 -24.77 2.80 7.15
C LYS A 331 -23.39 2.32 7.60
N ARG A 332 -22.61 1.68 6.71
CA ARG A 332 -21.31 1.04 6.99
C ARG A 332 -21.35 0.01 8.13
N GLU A 333 -22.46 -0.72 8.28
CA GLU A 333 -22.63 -1.72 9.34
C GLU A 333 -22.78 -3.14 8.76
N LEU A 334 -21.74 -3.96 8.95
CA LEU A 334 -21.68 -5.33 8.41
C LEU A 334 -22.55 -6.33 9.21
N SER A 335 -22.63 -6.16 10.53
CA SER A 335 -23.42 -7.05 11.40
C SER A 335 -24.92 -6.96 11.11
N CYS A 336 -25.40 -5.74 10.86
CA CYS A 336 -26.79 -5.46 10.49
C CYS A 336 -27.11 -5.99 9.09
N PHE A 337 -26.16 -5.90 8.16
CA PHE A 337 -26.27 -6.53 6.83
C PHE A 337 -26.48 -8.05 6.93
N PHE A 338 -25.64 -8.78 7.68
CA PHE A 338 -25.82 -10.23 7.83
C PHE A 338 -27.13 -10.57 8.58
N SER A 339 -27.49 -9.82 9.61
CA SER A 339 -28.74 -10.07 10.33
C SER A 339 -29.97 -9.90 9.44
N SER A 340 -30.01 -8.82 8.64
CA SER A 340 -31.09 -8.55 7.68
C SER A 340 -31.12 -9.56 6.53
N LEU A 341 -29.96 -9.92 5.99
CA LEU A 341 -29.85 -10.94 4.94
C LEU A 341 -30.40 -12.29 5.43
N ASN A 342 -30.07 -12.70 6.65
CA ASN A 342 -30.64 -13.92 7.23
C ASN A 342 -32.17 -13.86 7.37
N LEU A 343 -32.71 -12.71 7.76
CA LEU A 343 -34.15 -12.52 7.90
C LEU A 343 -34.86 -12.64 6.54
N GLU A 344 -34.38 -11.93 5.53
CA GLU A 344 -34.95 -11.94 4.18
C GLU A 344 -34.87 -13.34 3.55
N LEU A 345 -33.75 -14.04 3.74
CA LEU A 345 -33.60 -15.43 3.29
C LEU A 345 -34.53 -16.41 4.04
N TYR A 346 -34.81 -16.14 5.32
CA TYR A 346 -35.71 -16.97 6.11
C TYR A 346 -37.16 -16.79 5.67
N GLU A 347 -37.60 -15.55 5.43
CA GLU A 347 -38.93 -15.23 4.92
C GLU A 347 -39.16 -15.88 3.55
N ARG A 348 -38.22 -15.71 2.63
CA ARG A 348 -38.30 -16.32 1.30
C ARG A 348 -38.34 -17.85 1.35
N LYS A 349 -37.58 -18.47 2.26
CA LYS A 349 -37.63 -19.92 2.45
C LYS A 349 -38.97 -20.38 3.03
N ARG A 350 -39.58 -19.58 3.91
CA ARG A 350 -40.93 -19.87 4.43
C ARG A 350 -41.97 -19.76 3.33
N GLU A 351 -41.93 -18.72 2.50
CA GLU A 351 -42.85 -18.54 1.38
C GLU A 351 -42.77 -19.71 0.40
N ASN A 352 -41.56 -20.14 0.03
CA ASN A 352 -41.34 -21.29 -0.85
C ASN A 352 -41.72 -22.66 -0.24
N ASN A 353 -41.98 -22.75 1.07
CA ASN A 353 -42.35 -23.99 1.76
C ASN A 353 -43.86 -24.08 2.07
N VAL A 354 -44.62 -23.01 1.79
CA VAL A 354 -46.07 -22.94 2.01
C VAL A 354 -46.85 -23.27 0.72
N ASP A 355 -46.17 -23.28 -0.43
CA ASP A 355 -46.57 -23.95 -1.67
C ASP A 355 -46.04 -25.40 -1.69
#